data_AF-A0A3C0G6I0-F1
#
_entry.id   AF-A0A3C0G6I0-F1
#
_cell.length_a   1.000
_cell.length_b   1.000
_cell.length_c   1.000
_cell.angle_alpha   90.00
_cell.angle_beta   90.00
_cell.angle_gamma   90.00
#
_symmetry.space_group_name_H-M   'P 1'
#
loop_
_entity.id
_entity.type
_entity.pdbx_description
1 polymer ?
#
loop_
_entity_poly.entity_id
_entity_poly.type
_entity_poly.pdbx_seq_one_letter_code
_entity_poly.pdbx_strand_id
1 'polypeptide(L)'
;MARTRITCPVDGGNNCFHERLTEGDTYMSFDCGYASNEHYKIGSDAVKNVLDNAPQLVKDLAFEDEARGIVWIPSVVQIPKKGIVFPDGTNTEQWGWRFAPEVEIPEEERKQWPIPGKEDEYYTDRLDMENSTAYERWEFSEALKNLDLVIDEVK
;
A
#
# COMPACT_ATOMS: atom_id res chain seq x y z
N MET A 1 17.62 14.21 -9.33
CA MET A 1 16.45 13.77 -8.54
C MET A 1 16.04 14.94 -7.65
N ALA A 2 14.78 15.36 -7.74
CA ALA A 2 14.26 16.48 -6.96
C ALA A 2 12.96 16.05 -6.26
N ARG A 3 12.88 16.25 -4.95
CA ARG A 3 11.70 15.98 -4.13
C ARG A 3 11.06 17.30 -3.74
N THR A 4 9.76 17.44 -3.96
CA THR A 4 8.99 18.65 -3.62
C THR A 4 7.75 18.27 -2.84
N ARG A 5 7.39 19.06 -1.82
CA ARG A 5 6.11 18.88 -1.12
C ARG A 5 4.97 19.47 -1.92
N ILE A 6 3.85 18.77 -1.96
CA ILE A 6 2.62 19.21 -2.60
C ILE A 6 1.45 19.02 -1.64
N THR A 7 0.37 19.75 -1.87
CA THR A 7 -0.91 19.44 -1.23
C THR A 7 -1.51 18.21 -1.90
N CYS A 8 -1.83 17.20 -1.08
CA CYS A 8 -2.46 15.99 -1.55
C CYS A 8 -3.90 16.29 -2.01
N PRO A 9 -4.32 15.79 -3.19
CA PRO A 9 -5.66 16.06 -3.68
C PRO A 9 -6.75 15.20 -3.00
N VAL A 10 -6.36 14.15 -2.26
CA VAL A 10 -7.30 13.20 -1.62
C VAL A 10 -7.75 13.69 -0.25
N ASP A 11 -6.82 14.14 0.60
CA ASP A 11 -7.09 14.54 1.99
C ASP A 11 -6.81 16.03 2.25
N GLY A 12 -6.22 16.76 1.29
CA GLY A 12 -5.79 18.16 1.48
C GLY A 12 -4.56 18.32 2.38
N GLY A 13 -3.92 17.22 2.79
CA GLY A 13 -2.72 17.18 3.63
C GLY A 13 -1.47 17.69 2.92
N ASN A 14 -0.45 18.05 3.71
CA ASN A 14 0.82 18.58 3.20
C ASN A 14 1.99 17.60 3.35
N ASN A 15 1.78 16.42 3.92
CA ASN A 15 2.78 15.36 3.98
C ASN A 15 2.76 14.49 2.71
N CYS A 16 2.72 15.15 1.57
CA CYS A 16 2.66 14.54 0.27
C CYS A 16 3.83 15.02 -0.59
N PHE A 17 4.46 14.08 -1.27
CA PHE A 17 5.71 14.32 -1.99
C PHE A 17 5.54 13.98 -3.45
N HIS A 18 6.08 14.87 -4.29
CA HIS A 18 6.34 14.64 -5.70
C HIS A 18 7.84 14.45 -5.87
N GLU A 19 8.24 13.30 -6.41
CA GLU A 19 9.63 12.97 -6.68
C GLU A 19 9.85 12.84 -8.18
N ARG A 20 10.80 13.62 -8.69
CA ARG A 20 11.25 13.53 -10.09
C ARG A 20 12.44 12.59 -10.19
N LEU A 21 12.21 11.43 -10.76
CA LEU A 21 13.21 10.40 -11.02
C LEU A 21 13.55 10.37 -12.52
N THR A 22 14.64 9.71 -12.86
CA THR A 22 15.03 9.53 -14.28
C THR A 22 14.05 8.65 -15.05
N GLU A 23 13.38 7.74 -14.35
CA GLU A 23 12.45 6.76 -14.92
C GLU A 23 10.98 7.21 -14.86
N GLY A 24 10.72 8.39 -14.28
CA GLY A 24 9.40 8.98 -14.23
C GLY A 24 9.07 9.64 -12.89
N ASP A 25 8.08 10.53 -12.93
CA ASP A 25 7.62 11.22 -11.73
C ASP A 25 6.74 10.31 -10.86
N THR A 26 6.96 10.34 -9.53
CA THR A 26 6.15 9.60 -8.55
C THR A 26 5.54 10.53 -7.51
N TYR A 27 4.41 10.10 -6.95
CA TYR A 27 3.65 10.83 -5.95
C TYR A 27 3.26 9.90 -4.80
N MET A 28 3.42 10.34 -3.56
CA MET A 28 3.03 9.59 -2.37
C MET A 28 2.62 10.53 -1.24
N SER A 29 1.43 10.31 -0.67
CA SER A 29 1.01 10.93 0.58
C SER A 29 1.27 10.00 1.75
N PHE A 30 2.02 10.46 2.75
CA PHE A 30 2.26 9.71 3.98
C PHE A 30 1.16 9.93 5.03
N ASP A 31 0.27 10.92 4.83
CA ASP A 31 -0.90 11.13 5.69
C ASP A 31 -1.98 10.09 5.35
N CYS A 32 -2.40 10.02 4.08
CA CYS A 32 -3.47 9.12 3.65
C CYS A 32 -3.05 7.87 2.91
N GLY A 33 -1.78 7.67 2.56
CA GLY A 33 -1.27 6.44 1.91
C GLY A 33 -1.60 6.25 0.45
N TYR A 34 -2.18 7.28 -0.20
CA TYR A 34 -2.42 7.27 -1.64
C TYR A 34 -1.14 7.57 -2.41
N ALA A 35 -0.94 6.86 -3.50
CA ALA A 35 0.18 7.02 -4.40
C ALA A 35 -0.26 7.13 -5.86
N SER A 36 0.60 7.74 -6.67
CA SER A 36 0.42 7.85 -8.12
C SER A 36 1.79 7.96 -8.80
N ASN A 37 1.81 7.88 -10.13
CA ASN A 37 3.00 8.14 -10.94
C ASN A 37 2.61 8.71 -12.30
N GLU A 38 3.61 9.14 -13.08
CA GLU A 38 3.38 9.75 -14.38
C GLU A 38 2.64 8.86 -15.39
N HIS A 39 2.69 7.54 -15.25
CA HIS A 39 2.01 6.59 -16.13
C HIS A 39 0.55 6.36 -15.75
N TYR A 40 0.14 6.73 -14.53
CA TYR A 40 -1.24 6.58 -14.04
C TYR A 40 -2.15 7.68 -14.57
N LYS A 41 -2.05 8.01 -15.85
CA LYS A 41 -2.94 8.97 -16.52
C LYS A 41 -4.39 8.47 -16.48
N ILE A 42 -5.34 9.39 -16.31
CA ILE A 42 -6.77 9.07 -16.34
C ILE A 42 -7.11 8.36 -17.65
N GLY A 43 -7.74 7.19 -17.54
CA GLY A 43 -8.09 6.34 -18.68
C GLY A 43 -6.93 5.57 -19.33
N SER A 44 -5.72 5.57 -18.74
CA SER A 44 -4.59 4.81 -19.28
C SER A 44 -4.72 3.30 -19.04
N ASP A 45 -4.11 2.51 -19.92
CA ASP A 45 -4.01 1.05 -19.74
C ASP A 45 -3.25 0.69 -18.45
N ALA A 46 -2.33 1.54 -17.99
CA ALA A 46 -1.62 1.31 -16.74
C ALA A 46 -2.56 1.35 -15.53
N VAL A 47 -3.44 2.36 -15.45
CA VAL A 47 -4.46 2.44 -14.39
C VAL A 47 -5.41 1.26 -14.49
N LYS A 48 -5.91 0.97 -15.70
CA LYS A 48 -6.83 -0.14 -15.93
C LYS A 48 -6.23 -1.47 -15.48
N ASN A 49 -5.00 -1.78 -15.87
CA ASN A 49 -4.32 -3.02 -15.50
C ASN A 49 -4.15 -3.15 -13.97
N VAL A 50 -3.81 -2.07 -13.29
CA VAL A 50 -3.68 -2.07 -11.82
C VAL A 50 -5.04 -2.31 -11.17
N LEU A 51 -6.07 -1.56 -11.58
CA LEU A 51 -7.40 -1.68 -10.98
C LEU A 51 -8.10 -3.00 -11.33
N ASP A 52 -7.90 -3.56 -12.52
CA ASP A 52 -8.50 -4.84 -12.92
C ASP A 52 -8.03 -5.99 -12.00
N ASN A 53 -6.78 -5.94 -11.56
CA ASN A 53 -6.16 -6.92 -10.65
C ASN A 53 -6.26 -6.55 -9.16
N ALA A 54 -6.81 -5.39 -8.83
CA ALA A 54 -6.93 -4.94 -7.45
C ALA A 54 -8.17 -5.51 -6.74
N PRO A 55 -8.18 -5.59 -5.40
CA PRO A 55 -9.41 -5.82 -4.63
C PRO A 55 -10.47 -4.75 -4.92
N GLN A 56 -11.75 -5.10 -4.81
CA GLN A 56 -12.86 -4.19 -5.13
C GLN A 56 -12.77 -2.87 -4.35
N LEU A 57 -12.45 -2.93 -3.05
CA LEU A 57 -12.28 -1.74 -2.21
C LEU A 57 -11.24 -0.77 -2.78
N VAL A 58 -10.11 -1.26 -3.28
CA VAL A 58 -9.06 -0.41 -3.89
C VAL A 58 -9.57 0.27 -5.16
N LYS A 59 -10.39 -0.41 -5.96
CA LYS A 59 -11.03 0.18 -7.15
C LYS A 59 -11.98 1.31 -6.77
N ASP A 60 -12.82 1.06 -5.77
CA ASP A 60 -13.82 2.02 -5.30
C ASP A 60 -13.17 3.25 -4.63
N LEU A 61 -11.97 3.07 -4.09
CA LEU A 61 -11.18 4.14 -3.47
C LEU A 61 -10.32 4.94 -4.46
N ALA A 62 -10.14 4.48 -5.70
CA ALA A 62 -9.33 5.20 -6.67
C ALA A 62 -9.84 6.64 -6.89
N PHE A 63 -8.93 7.61 -6.91
CA PHE A 63 -9.25 9.04 -6.97
C PHE A 63 -8.66 9.68 -8.22
N GLU A 64 -9.49 10.29 -9.05
CA GLU A 64 -9.05 11.02 -10.25
C GLU A 64 -8.66 12.46 -9.87
N ASP A 65 -7.37 12.79 -10.00
CA ASP A 65 -6.86 14.16 -9.85
C ASP A 65 -6.87 14.85 -11.22
N GLU A 66 -8.00 15.47 -11.56
CA GLU A 66 -8.19 16.19 -12.82
C GLU A 66 -7.15 17.30 -13.05
N ALA A 67 -6.69 17.95 -11.97
CA ALA A 67 -5.71 19.04 -12.07
C ALA A 67 -4.34 18.56 -12.58
N ARG A 68 -3.97 17.31 -12.28
CA ARG A 68 -2.72 16.67 -12.74
C ARG A 68 -2.94 15.65 -13.86
N GLY A 69 -4.19 15.29 -14.15
CA GLY A 69 -4.57 14.29 -15.13
C GLY A 69 -4.08 12.88 -14.78
N ILE A 70 -4.02 12.55 -13.48
CA ILE A 70 -3.55 11.25 -12.96
C ILE A 70 -4.55 10.65 -11.97
N VAL A 71 -4.45 9.34 -11.75
CA VAL A 71 -5.25 8.60 -10.76
C VAL A 71 -4.38 8.26 -9.56
N TRP A 72 -4.91 8.52 -8.37
CA TRP A 72 -4.32 8.16 -7.09
C TRP A 72 -4.98 6.89 -6.56
N ILE A 73 -4.16 5.94 -6.13
CA ILE A 73 -4.60 4.62 -5.68
C ILE A 73 -4.05 4.38 -4.27
N PRO A 74 -4.84 3.82 -3.33
CA PRO A 74 -4.31 3.38 -2.05
C PRO A 74 -3.13 2.42 -2.22
N SER A 75 -2.05 2.67 -1.49
CA SER A 75 -0.85 1.84 -1.58
C SER A 75 -1.04 0.48 -0.90
N VAL A 76 -0.30 -0.52 -1.38
CA VAL A 76 -0.06 -1.77 -0.65
C VAL A 76 1.45 -1.87 -0.45
N VAL A 77 1.90 -1.87 0.81
CA VAL A 77 3.32 -1.84 1.16
C VAL A 77 3.68 -3.12 1.88
N GLN A 78 4.55 -3.93 1.29
CA GLN A 78 5.02 -5.18 1.89
C GLN A 78 6.53 -5.14 2.07
N ILE A 79 6.99 -5.51 3.27
CA ILE A 79 8.40 -5.68 3.59
C ILE A 79 8.61 -7.13 4.04
N PRO A 80 9.42 -7.94 3.33
CA PRO A 80 9.67 -9.32 3.69
C PRO A 80 10.16 -9.47 5.13
N LYS A 81 9.65 -10.47 5.84
CA LYS A 81 9.93 -10.77 7.25
C LYS A 81 9.43 -9.71 8.25
N LYS A 82 8.67 -8.72 7.79
CA LYS A 82 8.03 -7.71 8.64
C LYS A 82 6.52 -7.80 8.52
N GLY A 83 6.00 -7.74 7.30
CA GLY A 83 4.57 -7.81 7.05
C GLY A 83 4.12 -6.92 5.91
N ILE A 84 2.83 -6.64 5.90
CA ILE A 84 2.14 -5.88 4.87
C ILE A 84 1.21 -4.84 5.49
N VAL A 85 1.17 -3.65 4.90
CA VAL A 85 0.17 -2.61 5.14
C VAL A 85 -0.70 -2.48 3.88
N PHE A 86 -2.02 -2.58 4.05
CA PHE A 86 -2.97 -2.54 2.96
C PHE A 86 -4.32 -1.94 3.40
N PRO A 87 -5.14 -1.41 2.47
CA PRO A 87 -6.47 -0.92 2.81
C PRO A 87 -7.41 -2.08 3.12
N ASP A 88 -8.16 -1.97 4.21
CA ASP A 88 -9.13 -2.98 4.65
C ASP A 88 -10.42 -2.31 5.11
N GLY A 89 -11.56 -2.91 4.79
CA GLY A 89 -12.86 -2.30 5.02
C GLY A 89 -13.98 -2.92 4.21
N THR A 90 -15.21 -2.48 4.49
CA THR A 90 -16.41 -3.01 3.81
C THR A 90 -16.87 -2.14 2.65
N ASN A 91 -16.53 -0.84 2.67
CA ASN A 91 -16.88 0.14 1.64
C ASN A 91 -16.04 1.42 1.80
N THR A 92 -16.24 2.39 0.92
CA THR A 92 -15.50 3.66 0.89
C THR A 92 -15.73 4.58 2.10
N GLU A 93 -16.79 4.36 2.87
CA GLU A 93 -17.09 5.10 4.11
C GLU A 93 -16.53 4.39 5.36
N GLN A 94 -16.43 3.06 5.32
CA GLN A 94 -16.01 2.21 6.44
C GLN A 94 -14.79 1.37 6.04
N TRP A 95 -13.65 2.05 5.99
CA TRP A 95 -12.35 1.44 5.73
C TRP A 95 -11.24 2.16 6.49
N GLY A 96 -10.11 1.47 6.62
CA GLY A 96 -8.88 1.99 7.21
C GLY A 96 -7.68 1.21 6.70
N TRP A 97 -6.55 1.37 7.38
CA TRP A 97 -5.33 0.63 7.09
C TRP A 97 -5.24 -0.58 7.99
N ARG A 98 -4.76 -1.71 7.46
CA ARG A 98 -4.41 -2.89 8.26
C ARG A 98 -2.96 -3.23 8.06
N PHE A 99 -2.25 -3.40 9.17
CA PHE A 99 -0.95 -4.04 9.20
C PHE A 99 -1.12 -5.52 9.58
N ALA A 100 -0.60 -6.44 8.78
CA ALA A 100 -0.52 -7.85 9.12
C ALA A 100 0.96 -8.28 9.15
N PRO A 101 1.49 -8.78 10.28
CA PRO A 101 2.87 -9.22 10.36
C PRO A 101 3.11 -10.47 9.52
N GLU A 102 4.33 -10.62 9.01
CA GLU A 102 4.80 -11.85 8.39
C GLU A 102 5.52 -12.69 9.45
N VAL A 103 5.08 -13.95 9.62
CA VAL A 103 5.58 -14.86 10.65
C VAL A 103 6.03 -16.16 10.04
N GLU A 104 7.05 -16.77 10.65
CA GLU A 104 7.53 -18.09 10.25
C GLU A 104 6.47 -19.16 10.56
N ILE A 105 6.25 -20.06 9.60
CA ILE A 105 5.41 -21.24 9.76
C ILE A 105 6.25 -22.33 10.46
N PRO A 106 5.80 -22.86 11.62
CA PRO A 106 6.46 -23.98 12.29
C PRO A 106 6.69 -25.16 11.34
N GLU A 107 7.84 -25.82 11.43
CA GLU A 107 8.24 -26.89 10.49
C GLU A 107 7.20 -28.01 10.38
N GLU A 108 6.56 -28.35 11.50
CA GLU A 108 5.51 -29.35 11.62
C GLU A 108 4.21 -28.95 10.89
N GLU A 109 3.96 -27.65 10.69
CA GLU A 109 2.78 -27.12 10.03
C GLU A 109 3.00 -26.83 8.53
N ARG A 110 4.26 -26.70 8.08
CA ARG A 110 4.59 -26.35 6.68
C ARG A 110 3.91 -27.25 5.65
N LYS A 111 3.72 -28.54 5.97
CA LYS A 111 3.03 -29.49 5.08
C LYS A 111 1.60 -29.09 4.68
N GLN A 112 0.97 -28.21 5.46
CA GLN A 112 -0.36 -27.67 5.20
C GLN A 112 -0.34 -26.51 4.19
N TRP A 113 0.85 -25.99 3.87
CA TRP A 113 1.08 -24.82 3.03
C TRP A 113 1.94 -25.15 1.80
N PRO A 114 1.51 -26.08 0.92
CA PRO A 114 2.27 -26.44 -0.27
C PRO A 114 2.35 -25.28 -1.26
N ILE A 115 3.49 -25.14 -1.94
CA ILE A 115 3.66 -24.14 -3.01
C ILE A 115 2.98 -24.67 -4.29
N PRO A 116 1.97 -23.97 -4.83
CA PRO A 116 1.29 -24.42 -6.04
C PRO A 116 2.25 -24.64 -7.21
N GLY A 117 2.19 -25.83 -7.81
CA GLY A 117 3.03 -26.20 -8.96
C GLY A 117 4.44 -26.67 -8.61
N LYS A 118 4.78 -26.83 -7.33
CA LYS A 118 6.06 -27.39 -6.88
C LYS A 118 5.83 -28.60 -5.96
N GLU A 119 6.39 -29.74 -6.34
CA GLU A 119 6.30 -30.97 -5.55
C GLU A 119 7.24 -30.90 -4.35
N ASP A 120 6.74 -31.26 -3.17
CA ASP A 120 7.49 -31.28 -1.90
C ASP A 120 8.11 -29.93 -1.46
N GLU A 121 7.68 -28.80 -2.01
CA GLU A 121 8.03 -27.46 -1.54
C GLU A 121 6.85 -26.80 -0.80
N TYR A 122 7.15 -26.15 0.32
CA TYR A 122 6.16 -25.54 1.21
C TYR A 122 6.57 -24.11 1.54
N TYR A 123 5.60 -23.23 1.78
CA TYR A 123 5.87 -21.89 2.27
C TYR A 123 6.52 -21.97 3.67
N THR A 124 7.50 -21.10 3.91
CA THR A 124 8.18 -20.97 5.20
C THR A 124 7.60 -19.87 6.07
N ASP A 125 6.87 -18.94 5.47
CA ASP A 125 6.35 -17.74 6.10
C ASP A 125 4.90 -17.54 5.67
N ARG A 126 4.10 -16.90 6.54
CA ARG A 126 2.71 -16.52 6.27
C ARG A 126 2.39 -15.15 6.84
N LEU A 127 1.34 -14.52 6.33
CA LEU A 127 0.74 -13.35 6.96
C LEU A 127 -0.11 -13.79 8.16
N ASP A 128 0.17 -13.22 9.32
CA ASP A 128 -0.59 -13.43 10.55
C ASP A 128 -1.73 -12.42 10.64
N MET A 129 -2.84 -12.77 10.01
CA MET A 129 -4.06 -11.95 10.01
C MET A 129 -4.73 -11.91 11.39
N GLU A 130 -4.51 -12.92 12.24
CA GLU A 130 -5.11 -12.99 13.58
C GLU A 130 -4.51 -11.93 14.51
N ASN A 131 -3.20 -11.67 14.38
CA ASN A 131 -2.49 -10.62 15.11
C ASN A 131 -2.30 -9.34 14.29
N SER A 132 -3.19 -9.08 13.33
CA SER A 132 -3.17 -7.85 12.54
C SER A 132 -3.70 -6.64 13.32
N THR A 133 -3.16 -5.47 13.03
CA THR A 133 -3.53 -4.19 13.66
C THR A 133 -4.28 -3.31 12.66
N ALA A 134 -5.44 -2.79 13.07
CA ALA A 134 -6.22 -1.83 12.29
C ALA A 134 -5.87 -0.39 12.68
N TYR A 135 -5.95 0.49 11.71
CA TYR A 135 -5.63 1.91 11.76
C TYR A 135 -6.72 2.69 11.01
N GLU A 136 -6.99 3.91 11.43
CA GLU A 136 -7.94 4.76 10.74
C GLU A 136 -7.40 5.20 9.37
N ARG A 137 -8.30 5.64 8.48
CA ARG A 137 -7.97 6.02 7.07
C ARG A 137 -6.84 7.05 6.90
N TRP A 138 -6.57 7.88 7.92
CA TRP A 138 -5.53 8.92 7.92
C TRP A 138 -4.30 8.57 8.77
N GLU A 139 -4.23 7.33 9.26
CA GLU A 139 -3.14 6.82 10.11
C GLU A 139 -2.18 5.92 9.32
N PHE A 140 -2.03 6.18 8.01
CA PHE A 140 -1.15 5.37 7.16
C PHE A 140 0.29 5.38 7.65
N SER A 141 0.80 6.55 8.05
CA SER A 141 2.15 6.69 8.61
C SER A 141 2.34 5.87 9.89
N GLU A 142 1.33 5.81 10.76
CA GLU A 142 1.35 4.98 11.97
C GLU A 142 1.36 3.48 11.62
N ALA A 143 0.60 3.07 10.60
CA ALA A 143 0.65 1.70 10.09
C ALA A 143 2.06 1.34 9.56
N LEU A 144 2.70 2.26 8.83
CA LEU A 144 4.05 2.08 8.29
C LEU A 144 5.14 1.96 9.37
N LYS A 145 4.91 2.45 10.60
CA LYS A 145 5.88 2.26 11.71
C LYS A 145 6.10 0.79 12.03
N ASN A 146 5.09 -0.07 11.85
CA ASN A 146 5.27 -1.53 12.04
C ASN A 146 6.20 -2.17 11.00
N LEU A 147 6.39 -1.50 9.86
CA LEU A 147 7.31 -1.94 8.81
C LEU A 147 8.72 -1.33 8.97
N ASP A 148 8.97 -0.56 10.04
CA ASP A 148 10.20 0.21 10.27
C ASP A 148 10.55 1.20 9.13
N LEU A 149 9.56 1.61 8.33
CA LEU A 149 9.74 2.54 7.20
C LEU A 149 9.68 4.02 7.63
N VAL A 150 9.08 4.27 8.79
CA VAL A 150 8.99 5.61 9.40
C VAL A 150 9.70 5.54 10.74
N ILE A 151 10.81 6.27 10.86
CA ILE A 151 11.52 6.47 12.11
C ILE A 151 11.08 7.84 12.63
N ASP A 152 10.51 7.90 13.82
CA ASP A 152 10.29 9.18 14.50
C ASP A 152 11.65 9.88 14.58
N GLU A 153 11.79 11.05 13.96
CA GLU A 153 13.01 11.86 14.14
C GLU A 153 13.16 12.11 15.64
N VAL A 154 14.19 11.51 16.25
CA VAL A 154 14.58 11.78 17.62
C VAL A 154 14.83 13.29 17.70
N LYS A 155 13.94 13.99 18.41
CA LYS A 155 14.07 15.41 18.72
C LYS A 155 15.35 15.71 19.48
#